data_AF-A0A1B9ETT6-F1
#
_entry.id   AF-A0A1B9ETT6-F1
#
_cell.length_a   1.000
_cell.length_b   1.000
_cell.length_c   1.000
_cell.angle_alpha   90.00
_cell.angle_beta   90.00
_cell.angle_gamma   90.00
#
_symmetry.space_group_name_H-M   'P 1'
#
loop_
_entity.id
_entity.type
_entity.pdbx_description
1 polymer ?
#
loop_
_entity_poly.entity_id
_entity_poly.type
_entity_poly.pdbx_seq_one_letter_code
_entity_poly.pdbx_strand_id
1 'polypeptide(L)'
;MTTIDWDAAAGSFDEEPDHGLLDPAVRDAWAGRLESWLPATRGDVLDVGCGTGSLSLLAAGQGHRVTAVDRSPRMAELARAKLAGTGAEVLVGDAARPPVGERAFDVIVARHVVWLLPDPAAALEHWFGLLKPGGRLVLVEGVWNGTGLSATTLTALLSAHTERIHHEDLASDSRLWGKKVDDERYALVARAMPPHRHTEVVDVHLILRRGPDVLLARRSNTGYADGLLHMPSGHAEDGEDVREAMIREAAEEIGLELDPDELRVALVMQHRGPGGGARMGWFFVAEYDPERPPRNAEPEKCSELDWFPLAALPDDMVAYCRAGLDGYRAGEHFMIHWHRDGEPIAYVPGGVGRAVPLPAAGEATGRVHHIELWVADLAAAERSWGWLLGRLGHVPYQHWAHGRSWRRGDAYVVLEQSPDLVAGDHDRRRPGLNHLAFHVADRAALDALTAEAPAYGWRLLFPDRHPHAGGTGHHAAYLEDPAGYEVELVAASRPRP
;
A
#
# COMPACT_ATOMS: atom_id res chain seq x y z
N MET A 1 3.31 50.10 7.78
CA MET A 1 4.55 49.45 7.30
C MET A 1 5.65 50.49 7.34
N THR A 2 6.72 50.21 8.07
CA THR A 2 7.95 51.01 8.05
C THR A 2 8.56 50.95 6.65
N THR A 3 8.44 52.02 5.87
CA THR A 3 9.13 52.17 4.58
C THR A 3 10.61 52.40 4.86
N ILE A 4 11.38 51.32 5.02
CA ILE A 4 12.84 51.38 5.12
C ILE A 4 13.37 51.79 3.74
N ASP A 5 14.16 52.86 3.69
CA ASP A 5 14.87 53.27 2.49
C ASP A 5 16.16 52.46 2.35
N TRP A 6 16.07 51.36 1.60
CA TRP A 6 17.20 50.47 1.36
C TRP A 6 18.28 51.08 0.47
N ASP A 7 17.95 52.06 -0.39
CA ASP A 7 18.96 52.75 -1.20
C ASP A 7 19.86 53.62 -0.31
N ALA A 8 19.27 54.31 0.68
CA ALA A 8 20.02 55.09 1.66
C ALA A 8 20.88 54.21 2.59
N ALA A 9 20.38 53.02 2.96
CA ALA A 9 21.08 52.10 3.87
C ALA A 9 22.24 51.32 3.20
N ALA A 10 22.24 51.21 1.87
CA ALA A 10 23.18 50.36 1.14
C ALA A 10 24.66 50.65 1.41
N GLY A 11 25.02 51.92 1.66
CA GLY A 11 26.42 52.33 1.89
C GLY A 11 27.07 51.75 3.15
N SER A 12 26.27 51.47 4.19
CA SER A 12 26.73 50.91 5.47
C SER A 12 26.19 49.51 5.74
N PHE A 13 25.43 48.93 4.80
CA PHE A 13 24.73 47.66 5.03
C PHE A 13 25.68 46.51 5.38
N ASP A 14 26.85 46.47 4.74
CA ASP A 14 27.88 45.44 4.96
C ASP A 14 28.68 45.62 6.26
N GLU A 15 28.49 46.73 7.00
CA GLU A 15 29.19 46.96 8.28
C GLU A 15 28.63 46.05 9.40
N GLU A 16 27.38 45.62 9.28
CA GLU A 16 26.80 44.65 10.22
C GLU A 16 27.40 43.25 9.95
N PRO A 17 27.91 42.54 10.99
CA PRO A 17 28.71 41.33 10.81
C PRO A 17 28.03 40.22 9.97
N ASP A 18 26.75 39.96 10.19
CA ASP A 18 25.98 38.96 9.47
C ASP A 18 25.50 39.43 8.09
N HIS A 19 25.57 40.72 7.78
CA HIS A 19 25.20 41.24 6.46
C HIS A 19 26.34 41.11 5.46
N GLY A 20 27.48 41.76 5.74
CA GLY A 20 28.61 41.84 4.80
C GLY A 20 29.47 40.59 4.76
N LEU A 21 29.47 39.79 5.83
CA LEU A 21 30.33 38.61 6.00
C LEU A 21 31.82 38.92 5.77
N LEU A 22 32.25 40.10 6.25
CA LEU A 22 33.63 40.59 6.10
C LEU A 22 34.60 39.86 7.04
N ASP A 23 34.12 39.46 8.23
CA ASP A 23 34.88 38.64 9.16
C ASP A 23 34.99 37.19 8.62
N PRO A 24 36.21 36.63 8.47
CA PRO A 24 36.40 35.28 7.95
C PRO A 24 35.68 34.19 8.75
N ALA A 25 35.65 34.28 10.08
CA ALA A 25 35.02 33.26 10.91
C ALA A 25 33.49 33.28 10.76
N VAL A 26 32.90 34.48 10.65
CA VAL A 26 31.46 34.63 10.40
C VAL A 26 31.10 34.12 9.01
N ARG A 27 31.91 34.47 8.01
CA ARG A 27 31.75 33.99 6.63
C ARG A 27 31.85 32.47 6.54
N ASP A 28 32.82 31.85 7.20
CA ASP A 28 33.01 30.40 7.19
C ASP A 28 31.86 29.67 7.89
N ALA A 29 31.33 30.24 8.97
CA ALA A 29 30.15 29.70 9.65
C ALA A 29 28.91 29.72 8.74
N TRP A 30 28.67 30.84 8.03
CA TRP A 30 27.59 30.93 7.04
C TRP A 30 27.81 30.02 5.84
N ALA A 31 29.05 29.87 5.36
CA ALA A 31 29.38 28.97 4.26
C ALA A 31 29.03 27.52 4.62
N GLY A 32 29.46 27.05 5.80
CA GLY A 32 29.15 25.70 6.28
C GLY A 32 27.65 25.49 6.53
N ARG A 33 26.94 26.51 7.02
CA ARG A 33 25.49 26.43 7.17
C ARG A 33 24.78 26.35 5.82
N LEU A 34 25.15 27.21 4.86
CA LEU A 34 24.58 27.22 3.54
C LEU A 34 24.82 25.91 2.78
N GLU A 35 25.99 25.29 2.95
CA GLU A 35 26.31 23.97 2.38
C GLU A 35 25.32 22.89 2.84
N SER A 36 24.86 22.95 4.09
CA SER A 36 23.86 22.00 4.59
C SER A 36 22.46 22.19 3.98
N TRP A 37 22.14 23.41 3.53
CA TRP A 37 20.84 23.76 2.95
C TRP A 37 20.79 23.56 1.43
N LEU A 38 21.93 23.77 0.75
CA LEU A 38 22.07 23.61 -0.70
C LEU A 38 22.24 22.15 -1.13
N PRO A 39 22.03 21.82 -2.42
CA PRO A 39 22.31 20.49 -2.96
C PRO A 39 23.82 20.21 -3.03
N ALA A 40 24.22 18.96 -2.82
CA ALA A 40 25.64 18.56 -2.91
C ALA A 40 26.23 18.68 -4.34
N THR A 41 25.38 18.72 -5.36
CA THR A 41 25.75 18.95 -6.76
C THR A 41 25.34 20.34 -7.19
N ARG A 42 26.01 20.89 -8.22
CA ARG A 42 25.63 22.16 -8.85
C ARG A 42 24.12 22.20 -9.14
N GLY A 43 23.47 23.25 -8.64
CA GLY A 43 22.04 23.53 -8.82
C GLY A 43 21.79 25.01 -9.11
N ASP A 44 20.57 25.32 -9.55
CA ASP A 44 20.11 26.68 -9.81
C ASP A 44 19.49 27.27 -8.53
N VAL A 45 20.05 28.37 -8.03
CA VAL A 45 19.69 29.02 -6.77
C VAL A 45 19.14 30.42 -7.05
N LEU A 46 17.97 30.73 -6.50
CA LEU A 46 17.40 32.07 -6.48
C LEU A 46 17.55 32.68 -5.09
N ASP A 47 18.26 33.79 -4.98
CA ASP A 47 18.40 34.59 -3.76
C ASP A 47 17.44 35.79 -3.84
N VAL A 48 16.31 35.73 -3.13
CA VAL A 48 15.28 36.79 -3.11
C VAL A 48 15.52 37.75 -1.96
N GLY A 49 15.60 39.05 -2.25
CA GLY A 49 16.06 40.07 -1.30
C GLY A 49 17.55 39.92 -0.99
N CYS A 50 18.38 39.79 -2.03
CA CYS A 50 19.79 39.42 -1.88
C CYS A 50 20.67 40.51 -1.23
N GLY A 51 20.16 41.74 -1.08
CA GLY A 51 20.92 42.88 -0.57
C GLY A 51 22.19 43.12 -1.39
N THR A 52 23.33 43.21 -0.70
CA THR A 52 24.66 43.36 -1.33
C THR A 52 25.25 42.03 -1.83
N GLY A 53 24.51 40.92 -1.79
CA GLY A 53 24.88 39.64 -2.42
C GLY A 53 25.77 38.70 -1.60
N SER A 54 25.80 38.80 -0.27
CA SER A 54 26.69 37.98 0.58
C SER A 54 26.36 36.48 0.54
N LEU A 55 25.08 36.08 0.65
CA LEU A 55 24.68 34.67 0.53
C LEU A 55 24.82 34.18 -0.93
N SER A 56 24.45 35.02 -1.90
CA SER A 56 24.70 34.78 -3.32
C SER A 56 26.18 34.45 -3.61
N LEU A 57 27.12 35.17 -3.00
CA LEU A 57 28.56 34.95 -3.20
C LEU A 57 29.00 33.59 -2.65
N LEU A 58 28.51 33.22 -1.47
CA LEU A 58 28.78 31.91 -0.87
C LEU A 58 28.21 30.77 -1.74
N ALA A 59 26.96 30.87 -2.18
CA ALA A 59 26.33 29.88 -3.05
C ALA A 59 27.08 29.72 -4.37
N ALA A 60 27.50 30.83 -5.00
CA ALA A 60 28.29 30.79 -6.22
C ALA A 60 29.69 30.17 -5.98
N GLY A 61 30.31 30.48 -4.84
CA GLY A 61 31.59 29.90 -4.40
C GLY A 61 31.51 28.38 -4.16
N GLN A 62 30.35 27.87 -3.74
CA GLN A 62 30.05 26.43 -3.64
C GLN A 62 29.72 25.78 -4.99
N GLY A 63 29.77 26.55 -6.09
CA GLY A 63 29.62 26.04 -7.44
C GLY A 63 28.18 26.02 -7.97
N HIS A 64 27.23 26.71 -7.32
CA HIS A 64 25.86 26.85 -7.83
C HIS A 64 25.74 27.91 -8.92
N ARG A 65 24.65 27.85 -9.70
CA ARG A 65 24.26 28.95 -10.61
C ARG A 65 23.28 29.84 -9.87
N VAL A 66 23.66 31.10 -9.66
CA VAL A 66 22.91 32.02 -8.79
C VAL A 66 22.21 33.10 -9.62
N THR A 67 20.91 33.27 -9.38
CA THR A 67 20.15 34.47 -9.74
C THR A 67 19.82 35.20 -8.45
N ALA A 68 20.24 36.46 -8.34
CA ALA A 68 20.05 37.29 -7.16
C ALA A 68 19.09 38.44 -7.49
N VAL A 69 18.11 38.70 -6.62
CA VAL A 69 17.07 39.72 -6.84
C VAL A 69 16.99 40.64 -5.63
N ASP A 70 17.06 41.95 -5.84
CA ASP A 70 16.75 42.95 -4.82
C ASP A 70 15.95 44.11 -5.41
N ARG A 71 15.09 44.74 -4.61
CA ARG A 71 14.26 45.87 -5.05
C ARG A 71 15.04 47.17 -5.12
N SER A 72 16.09 47.31 -4.30
CA SER A 72 16.96 48.49 -4.27
C SER A 72 17.95 48.44 -5.43
N PRO A 73 17.92 49.43 -6.35
CA PRO A 73 18.93 49.55 -7.39
C PRO A 73 20.35 49.67 -6.82
N ARG A 74 20.51 50.34 -5.67
CA ARG A 74 21.82 50.54 -5.04
C ARG A 74 22.37 49.24 -4.42
N MET A 75 21.53 48.45 -3.75
CA MET A 75 21.90 47.12 -3.25
C MET A 75 22.32 46.21 -4.40
N ALA A 76 21.52 46.17 -5.47
CA ALA A 76 21.82 45.38 -6.66
C ALA A 76 23.12 45.81 -7.36
N GLU A 77 23.47 47.10 -7.35
CA GLU A 77 24.77 47.59 -7.85
C GLU A 77 25.94 47.04 -7.03
N LEU A 78 25.85 47.09 -5.70
CA LEU A 78 26.86 46.52 -4.80
C LEU A 78 26.97 45.00 -4.94
N ALA A 79 25.83 44.30 -5.08
CA ALA A 79 25.79 42.87 -5.35
C ALA A 79 26.48 42.52 -6.67
N ARG A 80 26.25 43.28 -7.76
CA ARG A 80 26.96 43.08 -9.04
C ARG A 80 28.47 43.23 -8.89
N ALA A 81 28.92 44.23 -8.14
CA ALA A 81 30.34 44.43 -7.88
C ALA A 81 30.93 43.26 -7.06
N LYS A 82 30.22 42.81 -6.02
CA LYS A 82 30.64 41.70 -5.15
C LYS A 82 30.66 40.35 -5.89
N LEU A 83 29.72 40.12 -6.79
CA LEU A 83 29.57 38.88 -7.57
C LEU A 83 30.36 38.88 -8.89
N ALA A 84 31.11 39.93 -9.20
CA ALA A 84 31.88 40.02 -10.43
C ALA A 84 32.82 38.82 -10.60
N GLY A 85 32.77 38.16 -11.76
CA GLY A 85 33.58 36.97 -12.06
C GLY A 85 33.01 35.63 -11.58
N THR A 86 31.92 35.62 -10.81
CA THR A 86 31.27 34.36 -10.35
C THR A 86 30.32 33.74 -11.39
N GLY A 87 29.86 34.55 -12.35
CA GLY A 87 28.83 34.16 -13.31
C GLY A 87 27.39 34.27 -12.78
N ALA A 88 27.19 34.81 -11.57
CA ALA A 88 25.85 35.08 -11.04
C ALA A 88 25.14 36.21 -11.79
N GLU A 89 23.82 36.10 -11.94
CA GLU A 89 22.96 37.14 -12.50
C GLU A 89 22.36 37.98 -11.37
N VAL A 90 22.32 39.31 -11.50
CA VAL A 90 21.72 40.22 -10.51
C VAL A 90 20.65 41.09 -11.15
N LEU A 91 19.40 40.93 -10.68
CA LEU A 91 18.21 41.61 -11.18
C LEU A 91 17.69 42.61 -10.16
N VAL A 92 17.16 43.74 -10.65
CA VAL A 92 16.40 44.67 -9.82
C VAL A 92 14.92 44.30 -9.94
N GLY A 93 14.26 43.99 -8.82
CA GLY A 93 12.87 43.54 -8.83
C GLY A 93 12.26 43.30 -7.45
N ASP A 94 10.94 43.14 -7.42
CA ASP A 94 10.20 42.88 -6.18
C ASP A 94 10.41 41.43 -5.71
N ALA A 95 10.76 41.23 -4.44
CA ALA A 95 10.93 39.89 -3.88
C ALA A 95 9.62 39.08 -3.90
N ALA A 96 8.44 39.70 -3.78
CA ALA A 96 7.16 39.00 -3.85
C ALA A 96 6.85 38.43 -5.24
N ARG A 97 7.41 39.04 -6.30
CA ARG A 97 7.25 38.64 -7.71
C ARG A 97 8.58 38.87 -8.45
N PRO A 98 9.60 38.04 -8.22
CA PRO A 98 10.93 38.27 -8.79
C PRO A 98 10.87 38.17 -10.33
N PRO A 99 11.59 39.03 -11.08
CA PRO A 99 11.50 39.13 -12.54
C PRO A 99 12.29 38.00 -13.24
N VAL A 100 12.00 36.76 -12.89
CA VAL A 100 12.72 35.56 -13.35
C VAL A 100 12.02 34.82 -14.50
N GLY A 101 10.83 35.26 -14.90
CA GLY A 101 10.04 34.64 -15.96
C GLY A 101 9.56 33.23 -15.57
N GLU A 102 9.63 32.29 -16.50
CA GLU A 102 9.22 30.88 -16.31
C GLU A 102 10.34 29.99 -15.73
N ARG A 103 11.43 30.58 -15.24
CA ARG A 103 12.55 29.81 -14.68
C ARG A 103 12.15 29.10 -13.40
N ALA A 104 12.63 27.86 -13.26
CA ALA A 104 12.49 27.06 -12.05
C ALA A 104 13.84 26.81 -11.39
N PHE A 105 13.87 26.76 -10.06
CA PHE A 105 15.08 26.73 -9.24
C PHE A 105 15.14 25.47 -8.37
N ASP A 106 16.33 24.96 -8.12
CA ASP A 106 16.55 23.86 -7.17
C ASP A 106 16.42 24.35 -5.73
N VAL A 107 16.84 25.59 -5.47
CA VAL A 107 16.70 26.26 -4.17
C VAL A 107 16.29 27.71 -4.35
N ILE A 108 15.37 28.17 -3.50
CA ILE A 108 15.12 29.59 -3.25
C ILE A 108 15.60 29.88 -1.83
N VAL A 109 16.43 30.90 -1.66
CA VAL A 109 16.91 31.37 -0.35
C VAL A 109 16.44 32.80 -0.12
N ALA A 110 16.00 33.09 1.10
CA ALA A 110 15.63 34.43 1.54
C ALA A 110 16.12 34.63 2.97
N ARG A 111 16.73 35.79 3.26
CA ARG A 111 17.17 36.14 4.61
C ARG A 111 16.65 37.51 5.02
N HIS A 112 15.84 37.56 6.07
CA HIS A 112 15.22 38.77 6.62
C HIS A 112 14.35 39.52 5.61
N VAL A 113 13.55 38.79 4.83
CA VAL A 113 12.75 39.32 3.72
C VAL A 113 11.26 39.17 3.95
N VAL A 114 10.81 38.02 4.46
CA VAL A 114 9.39 37.65 4.50
C VAL A 114 8.59 38.62 5.36
N TRP A 115 9.16 39.07 6.47
CA TRP A 115 8.52 40.03 7.38
C TRP A 115 8.30 41.43 6.76
N LEU A 116 8.99 41.76 5.65
CA LEU A 116 8.85 43.01 4.91
C LEU A 116 7.74 42.93 3.85
N LEU A 117 7.25 41.73 3.52
CA LEU A 117 6.29 41.53 2.44
C LEU A 117 4.89 41.95 2.88
N PRO A 118 4.14 42.68 2.03
CA PRO A 118 2.75 43.05 2.33
C PRO A 118 1.82 41.86 2.50
N ASP A 119 2.07 40.80 1.72
CA ASP A 119 1.34 39.53 1.77
C ASP A 119 2.34 38.37 1.70
N PRO A 120 2.85 37.93 2.87
CA PRO A 120 3.78 36.81 2.94
C PRO A 120 3.20 35.51 2.37
N ALA A 121 1.89 35.26 2.53
CA ALA A 121 1.26 34.04 2.05
C ALA A 121 1.29 33.97 0.52
N ALA A 122 0.86 35.04 -0.16
CA ALA A 122 0.86 35.09 -1.62
C ALA A 122 2.28 35.05 -2.21
N ALA A 123 3.27 35.62 -1.52
CA ALA A 123 4.67 35.54 -1.95
C ALA A 123 5.23 34.13 -1.82
N LEU A 124 4.97 33.46 -0.69
CA LEU A 124 5.39 32.07 -0.47
C LEU A 124 4.76 31.14 -1.52
N GLU A 125 3.45 31.27 -1.78
CA GLU A 125 2.76 30.53 -2.85
C GLU A 125 3.47 30.70 -4.21
N HIS A 126 3.82 31.93 -4.55
CA HIS A 126 4.53 32.20 -5.79
C HIS A 126 5.94 31.58 -5.81
N TRP A 127 6.69 31.69 -4.73
CA TRP A 127 8.04 31.11 -4.62
C TRP A 127 8.00 29.59 -4.72
N PHE A 128 7.03 28.92 -4.10
CA PHE A 128 6.83 27.48 -4.29
C PHE A 128 6.57 27.11 -5.76
N GLY A 129 5.84 27.96 -6.50
CA GLY A 129 5.65 27.80 -7.95
C GLY A 129 6.91 27.98 -8.80
N LEU A 130 7.95 28.64 -8.26
CA LEU A 130 9.26 28.79 -8.90
C LEU A 130 10.25 27.67 -8.54
N LEU A 131 9.88 26.75 -7.64
CA LEU A 131 10.73 25.60 -7.30
C LEU A 131 10.53 24.46 -8.30
N LYS A 132 11.64 23.80 -8.67
CA LYS A 132 11.61 22.50 -9.33
C LYS A 132 10.99 21.46 -8.38
N PRO A 133 10.40 20.36 -8.89
CA PRO A 133 9.95 19.26 -8.05
C PRO A 133 11.06 18.76 -7.11
N GLY A 134 10.78 18.65 -5.82
CA GLY A 134 11.78 18.30 -4.80
C GLY A 134 12.77 19.42 -4.42
N GLY A 135 12.61 20.62 -4.98
CA GLY A 135 13.38 21.81 -4.65
C GLY A 135 13.15 22.29 -3.20
N ARG A 136 13.95 23.25 -2.75
CA ARG A 136 13.95 23.70 -1.35
C ARG A 136 13.71 25.20 -1.25
N LEU A 137 12.87 25.62 -0.33
CA LEU A 137 12.76 26.99 0.14
C LEU A 137 13.50 27.11 1.48
N VAL A 138 14.50 28.00 1.54
CA VAL A 138 15.32 28.25 2.73
C VAL A 138 15.04 29.67 3.20
N LEU A 139 14.41 29.79 4.37
CA LEU A 139 14.03 31.07 4.95
C LEU A 139 14.81 31.29 6.24
N VAL A 140 15.63 32.32 6.28
CA VAL A 140 16.37 32.74 7.47
C VAL A 140 15.68 33.98 8.02
N GLU A 141 15.05 33.85 9.19
CA GLU A 141 14.20 34.88 9.78
C GLU A 141 14.41 34.98 11.28
N GLY A 142 13.70 35.90 11.92
CA GLY A 142 13.81 36.13 13.36
C GLY A 142 12.85 37.20 13.86
N VAL A 143 12.89 37.44 15.18
CA VAL A 143 12.18 38.53 15.84
C VAL A 143 13.16 39.28 16.73
N TRP A 144 13.51 40.50 16.33
CA TRP A 144 14.45 41.38 17.05
C TRP A 144 13.77 42.71 17.36
N ASN A 145 13.93 43.19 18.59
CA ASN A 145 13.34 44.45 19.06
C ASN A 145 11.83 44.61 18.79
N GLY A 146 11.08 43.49 18.79
CA GLY A 146 9.64 43.48 18.50
C GLY A 146 9.26 43.59 17.02
N THR A 147 10.23 43.50 16.11
CA THR A 147 10.04 43.46 14.66
C THR A 147 10.48 42.13 14.07
N GLY A 148 9.84 41.68 12.98
CA GLY A 148 10.15 40.41 12.32
C GLY A 148 8.97 39.45 12.29
N LEU A 149 9.25 38.17 12.03
CA LEU A 149 8.25 37.10 11.93
C LEU A 149 8.70 35.91 12.77
N SER A 150 7.85 35.43 13.68
CA SER A 150 8.18 34.28 14.53
C SER A 150 8.22 32.98 13.75
N ALA A 151 9.02 32.00 14.20
CA ALA A 151 9.12 30.69 13.59
C ALA A 151 7.74 29.99 13.51
N THR A 152 6.92 30.13 14.56
CA THR A 152 5.57 29.58 14.61
C THR A 152 4.67 30.15 13.52
N THR A 153 4.68 31.48 13.34
CA THR A 153 3.86 32.14 12.32
C THR A 153 4.30 31.73 10.91
N LEU A 154 5.60 31.72 10.65
CA LEU A 154 6.11 31.36 9.33
C LEU A 154 5.91 29.87 9.02
N THR A 155 6.06 28.99 10.01
CA THR A 155 5.75 27.56 9.87
C THR A 155 4.28 27.36 9.49
N ALA A 156 3.35 28.06 10.13
CA ALA A 156 1.92 27.96 9.80
C ALA A 156 1.61 28.40 8.36
N LEU A 157 2.31 29.41 7.84
CA LEU A 157 2.18 29.83 6.44
C LEU A 157 2.73 28.76 5.47
N LEU A 158 3.86 28.14 5.81
CA LEU A 158 4.49 27.10 4.98
C LEU A 158 3.70 25.78 4.96
N SER A 159 2.94 25.47 6.02
CA SER A 159 2.11 24.26 6.10
C SER A 159 1.06 24.15 4.99
N ALA A 160 0.68 25.26 4.35
CA ALA A 160 -0.21 25.25 3.19
C ALA A 160 0.45 24.65 1.92
N HIS A 161 1.78 24.53 1.91
CA HIS A 161 2.56 24.13 0.73
C HIS A 161 3.36 22.83 0.93
N THR A 162 3.72 22.50 2.18
CA THR A 162 4.49 21.29 2.48
C THR A 162 4.42 20.90 3.95
N GLU A 163 4.45 19.60 4.22
CA GLU A 163 4.61 19.04 5.57
C GLU A 163 6.10 18.84 5.95
N ARG A 164 7.02 19.01 4.99
CA ARG A 164 8.46 18.77 5.19
C ARG A 164 9.19 20.07 5.49
N ILE A 165 8.98 20.59 6.69
CA ILE A 165 9.62 21.80 7.21
C ILE A 165 10.63 21.39 8.28
N HIS A 166 11.91 21.70 8.05
CA HIS A 166 12.94 21.56 9.07
C HIS A 166 13.18 22.92 9.73
N HIS A 167 13.06 22.97 11.06
CA HIS A 167 13.33 24.15 11.87
C HIS A 167 14.70 24.04 12.54
N GLU A 168 15.50 25.08 12.37
CA GLU A 168 16.83 25.20 12.98
C GLU A 168 16.87 26.47 13.82
N ASP A 169 17.16 26.34 15.12
CA ASP A 169 17.55 27.46 15.96
C ASP A 169 18.97 27.91 15.57
N LEU A 170 19.11 29.19 15.22
CA LEU A 170 20.38 29.81 14.86
C LEU A 170 20.88 30.78 15.94
N ALA A 171 20.05 31.15 16.92
CA ALA A 171 20.41 32.14 17.94
C ALA A 171 21.56 31.65 18.84
N SER A 172 21.62 30.34 19.09
CA SER A 172 22.65 29.72 19.90
C SER A 172 24.05 29.70 19.28
N ASP A 173 24.18 29.89 17.95
CA ASP A 173 25.47 29.90 17.26
C ASP A 173 25.94 31.35 16.99
N SER A 174 26.63 31.93 17.97
CA SER A 174 27.17 33.30 17.88
C SER A 174 28.15 33.53 16.72
N ARG A 175 28.72 32.46 16.14
CA ARG A 175 29.62 32.57 14.98
C ARG A 175 28.87 33.02 13.74
N LEU A 176 27.58 32.69 13.60
CA LEU A 176 26.75 33.16 12.49
C LEU A 176 26.51 34.68 12.57
N TRP A 177 26.57 35.27 13.76
CA TRP A 177 26.17 36.66 13.99
C TRP A 177 27.35 37.59 14.29
N GLY A 178 28.56 37.03 14.46
CA GLY A 178 29.75 37.77 14.91
C GLY A 178 29.64 38.30 16.34
N LYS A 179 28.55 37.99 17.05
CA LYS A 179 28.22 38.44 18.40
C LYS A 179 27.23 37.47 19.04
N LYS A 180 27.07 37.56 20.36
CA LYS A 180 25.97 36.88 21.04
C LYS A 180 24.67 37.60 20.71
N VAL A 181 23.65 36.83 20.36
CA VAL A 181 22.27 37.30 20.15
C VAL A 181 21.39 36.68 21.24
N ASP A 182 20.46 37.47 21.77
CA ASP A 182 19.47 37.02 22.78
C ASP A 182 18.03 37.08 22.22
N ASP A 183 17.91 37.42 20.93
CA ASP A 183 16.69 37.47 20.13
C ASP A 183 16.45 36.19 19.32
N GLU A 184 15.21 35.99 18.85
CA GLU A 184 14.83 34.81 18.06
C GLU A 184 15.47 34.87 16.67
N ARG A 185 16.29 33.88 16.32
CA ARG A 185 16.92 33.74 15.00
C ARG A 185 16.83 32.29 14.56
N TYR A 186 16.27 32.02 13.39
CA TYR A 186 16.02 30.66 12.94
C TYR A 186 16.15 30.51 11.42
N ALA A 187 16.26 29.27 10.98
CA ALA A 187 16.03 28.89 9.60
C ALA A 187 14.88 27.89 9.49
N LEU A 188 14.04 28.08 8.47
CA LEU A 188 13.09 27.08 8.01
C LEU A 188 13.52 26.58 6.64
N VAL A 189 13.80 25.28 6.53
CA VAL A 189 14.09 24.60 5.28
C VAL A 189 12.87 23.77 4.89
N ALA A 190 12.07 24.31 3.98
CA ALA A 190 10.86 23.69 3.47
C ALA A 190 11.15 23.03 2.12
N ARG A 191 10.69 21.79 1.92
CA ARG A 191 10.84 21.12 0.61
C ARG A 191 9.56 21.27 -0.21
N ALA A 192 9.68 21.80 -1.43
CA ALA A 192 8.65 21.63 -2.44
C ALA A 192 8.45 20.12 -2.63
N MET A 193 7.22 19.66 -2.42
CA MET A 193 6.89 18.24 -2.33
C MET A 193 7.50 17.46 -3.53
N PRO A 194 8.04 16.24 -3.32
CA PRO A 194 8.26 15.30 -4.42
C PRO A 194 6.90 14.99 -5.09
N PRO A 195 6.87 14.48 -6.35
CA PRO A 195 5.62 14.03 -6.95
C PRO A 195 4.92 13.08 -5.99
N HIS A 196 3.59 13.19 -5.90
CA HIS A 196 2.74 12.28 -5.12
C HIS A 196 3.34 10.88 -5.10
N ARG A 197 3.71 10.38 -3.91
CA ARG A 197 3.89 8.95 -3.77
C ARG A 197 2.53 8.35 -4.04
N HIS A 198 2.47 7.38 -4.94
CA HIS A 198 1.26 6.64 -5.22
C HIS A 198 0.70 6.10 -3.91
N THR A 199 -0.53 6.48 -3.57
CA THR A 199 -1.29 5.98 -2.44
C THR A 199 -2.50 5.23 -2.97
N GLU A 200 -2.82 4.11 -2.33
CA GLU A 200 -4.01 3.34 -2.62
C GLU A 200 -4.88 3.27 -1.37
N VAL A 201 -6.19 3.29 -1.57
CA VAL A 201 -7.13 3.00 -0.48
C VAL A 201 -6.94 1.53 -0.09
N VAL A 202 -6.83 1.29 1.21
CA VAL A 202 -6.82 -0.07 1.76
C VAL A 202 -8.25 -0.43 2.14
N ASP A 203 -8.80 -1.48 1.54
CA ASP A 203 -10.07 -2.07 1.94
C ASP A 203 -9.89 -3.42 2.60
N VAL A 204 -10.83 -3.76 3.48
CA VAL A 204 -10.86 -5.02 4.23
C VAL A 204 -12.17 -5.74 3.94
N HIS A 205 -12.13 -7.07 3.81
CA HIS A 205 -13.27 -7.90 3.45
C HIS A 205 -13.31 -9.14 4.36
N LEU A 206 -14.49 -9.45 4.89
CA LEU A 206 -14.69 -10.60 5.76
C LEU A 206 -15.36 -11.76 5.02
N ILE A 207 -14.62 -12.86 4.86
CA ILE A 207 -15.15 -14.17 4.49
C ILE A 207 -15.60 -14.87 5.78
N LEU A 208 -16.83 -14.59 6.23
CA LEU A 208 -17.40 -15.29 7.38
C LEU A 208 -17.94 -16.65 6.93
N ARG A 209 -17.41 -17.74 7.49
CA ARG A 209 -17.68 -19.12 7.07
C ARG A 209 -18.69 -19.80 7.99
N ARG A 210 -19.71 -20.44 7.43
CA ARG A 210 -20.59 -21.37 8.17
C ARG A 210 -20.63 -22.70 7.44
N GLY A 211 -19.71 -23.59 7.79
CA GLY A 211 -19.54 -24.85 7.07
C GLY A 211 -19.20 -24.59 5.60
N PRO A 212 -19.99 -25.09 4.62
CA PRO A 212 -19.73 -24.85 3.20
C PRO A 212 -20.11 -23.42 2.75
N ASP A 213 -20.84 -22.67 3.56
CA ASP A 213 -21.43 -21.38 3.16
C ASP A 213 -20.55 -20.18 3.53
N VAL A 214 -20.84 -19.04 2.91
CA VAL A 214 -20.26 -17.72 3.20
C VAL A 214 -21.38 -16.70 3.37
N LEU A 215 -21.23 -15.78 4.32
CA LEU A 215 -22.17 -14.67 4.51
C LEU A 215 -21.94 -13.59 3.44
N LEU A 216 -23.01 -13.18 2.75
CA LEU A 216 -22.99 -12.06 1.81
C LEU A 216 -24.07 -11.04 2.17
N ALA A 217 -23.77 -9.78 1.88
CA ALA A 217 -24.68 -8.64 2.03
C ALA A 217 -25.04 -8.08 0.64
N ARG A 218 -26.25 -7.55 0.45
CA ARG A 218 -26.65 -6.84 -0.77
C ARG A 218 -26.62 -5.33 -0.53
N ARG A 219 -25.79 -4.65 -1.33
CA ARG A 219 -25.62 -3.20 -1.25
C ARG A 219 -26.90 -2.48 -1.64
N SER A 220 -27.28 -1.44 -0.91
CA SER A 220 -28.43 -0.59 -1.20
C SER A 220 -28.12 0.84 -0.78
N ASN A 221 -28.47 1.84 -1.59
CA ASN A 221 -28.29 3.27 -1.27
C ASN A 221 -26.86 3.69 -0.86
N THR A 222 -25.84 2.99 -1.34
CA THR A 222 -24.43 3.30 -1.04
C THR A 222 -23.80 4.19 -2.11
N GLY A 223 -24.44 4.34 -3.27
CA GLY A 223 -23.93 5.11 -4.41
C GLY A 223 -22.87 4.36 -5.23
N TYR A 224 -22.50 3.14 -4.84
CA TYR A 224 -21.54 2.30 -5.55
C TYR A 224 -21.98 0.84 -5.51
N ALA A 225 -22.12 0.22 -6.69
CA ALA A 225 -22.48 -1.20 -6.84
C ALA A 225 -23.80 -1.60 -6.13
N ASP A 226 -24.75 -0.66 -6.00
CA ASP A 226 -26.06 -0.92 -5.42
C ASP A 226 -26.81 -2.01 -6.19
N GLY A 227 -27.48 -2.90 -5.45
CA GLY A 227 -28.17 -4.08 -5.97
C GLY A 227 -27.29 -5.33 -6.10
N LEU A 228 -25.97 -5.24 -5.93
CA LEU A 228 -25.06 -6.39 -6.01
C LEU A 228 -24.70 -6.94 -4.63
N LEU A 229 -24.42 -8.24 -4.60
CA LEU A 229 -23.90 -8.94 -3.42
C LEU A 229 -22.39 -8.71 -3.23
N HIS A 230 -21.97 -8.52 -1.99
CA HIS A 230 -20.58 -8.43 -1.55
C HIS A 230 -20.38 -9.12 -0.19
N MET A 231 -19.12 -9.27 0.23
CA MET A 231 -18.79 -9.63 1.61
C MET A 231 -18.90 -8.39 2.49
N PRO A 232 -19.19 -8.52 3.80
CA PRO A 232 -19.01 -7.44 4.77
C PRO A 232 -17.60 -6.85 4.61
N SER A 233 -17.49 -5.54 4.51
CA SER A 233 -16.28 -4.88 4.04
C SER A 233 -16.26 -3.38 4.30
N GLY A 234 -15.08 -2.81 4.52
CA GLY A 234 -14.93 -1.35 4.55
C GLY A 234 -13.51 -0.89 4.30
N HIS A 235 -13.17 0.30 4.78
CA HIS A 235 -11.88 0.94 4.53
C HIS A 235 -11.08 1.05 5.81
N ALA A 236 -9.76 0.92 5.69
CA ALA A 236 -8.88 1.31 6.80
C ALA A 236 -8.87 2.83 6.95
N GLU A 237 -9.07 3.31 8.16
CA GLU A 237 -8.99 4.71 8.59
C GLU A 237 -7.56 5.09 9.05
N ASP A 238 -7.33 6.38 9.24
CA ASP A 238 -6.02 6.87 9.69
C ASP A 238 -5.74 6.44 11.14
N GLY A 239 -4.63 5.73 11.33
CA GLY A 239 -4.15 5.31 12.65
C GLY A 239 -4.59 3.91 13.08
N GLU A 240 -5.38 3.20 12.27
CA GLU A 240 -5.69 1.78 12.47
C GLU A 240 -4.90 0.87 11.52
N ASP A 241 -4.66 -0.37 11.95
CA ASP A 241 -4.19 -1.43 11.06
C ASP A 241 -5.35 -2.19 10.37
N VAL A 242 -5.03 -3.05 9.41
CA VAL A 242 -6.04 -3.81 8.63
C VAL A 242 -6.85 -4.81 9.46
N ARG A 243 -6.35 -5.25 10.62
CA ARG A 243 -7.06 -6.15 11.53
C ARG A 243 -8.06 -5.34 12.36
N GLU A 244 -7.62 -4.20 12.89
CA GLU A 244 -8.48 -3.25 13.61
C GLU A 244 -9.64 -2.76 12.71
N ALA A 245 -9.33 -2.36 11.47
CA ALA A 245 -10.31 -2.00 10.46
C ALA A 245 -11.35 -3.11 10.25
N MET A 246 -10.90 -4.37 10.08
CA MET A 246 -11.81 -5.47 9.83
C MET A 246 -12.74 -5.77 11.03
N ILE A 247 -12.22 -5.65 12.26
CA ILE A 247 -13.04 -5.84 13.48
C ILE A 247 -14.08 -4.73 13.60
N ARG A 248 -13.70 -3.48 13.36
CA ARG A 248 -14.61 -2.32 13.39
C ARG A 248 -15.73 -2.47 12.35
N GLU A 249 -15.37 -2.73 11.11
CA GLU A 249 -16.33 -2.89 10.00
C GLU A 249 -17.27 -4.09 10.22
N ALA A 250 -16.77 -5.21 10.78
CA ALA A 250 -17.63 -6.34 11.13
C ALA A 250 -18.65 -5.98 12.24
N ALA A 251 -18.25 -5.16 13.22
CA ALA A 251 -19.15 -4.68 14.25
C ALA A 251 -20.19 -3.69 13.69
N GLU A 252 -19.76 -2.79 12.80
CA GLU A 252 -20.59 -1.74 12.20
C GLU A 252 -21.62 -2.30 11.20
N GLU A 253 -21.19 -3.14 10.24
CA GLU A 253 -22.07 -3.61 9.17
C GLU A 253 -22.94 -4.80 9.59
N ILE A 254 -22.36 -5.77 10.32
CA ILE A 254 -23.01 -7.05 10.65
C ILE A 254 -23.20 -7.30 12.15
N GLY A 255 -22.88 -6.32 12.99
CA GLY A 255 -23.10 -6.38 14.43
C GLY A 255 -22.27 -7.45 15.16
N LEU A 256 -21.14 -7.87 14.57
CA LEU A 256 -20.30 -8.96 15.07
C LEU A 256 -19.02 -8.41 15.71
N GLU A 257 -18.86 -8.64 17.03
CA GLU A 257 -17.62 -8.35 17.74
C GLU A 257 -16.67 -9.55 17.63
N LEU A 258 -15.62 -9.41 16.81
CA LEU A 258 -14.59 -10.43 16.61
C LEU A 258 -13.42 -10.22 17.56
N ASP A 259 -12.96 -11.30 18.19
CA ASP A 259 -11.64 -11.31 18.82
C ASP A 259 -10.58 -11.28 17.71
N PRO A 260 -9.53 -10.45 17.85
CA PRO A 260 -8.45 -10.40 16.90
C PRO A 260 -7.95 -11.80 16.46
N ASP A 261 -7.83 -12.77 17.36
CA ASP A 261 -7.26 -14.10 17.08
C ASP A 261 -8.18 -15.01 16.24
N GLU A 262 -9.43 -14.60 16.03
CA GLU A 262 -10.37 -15.27 15.13
C GLU A 262 -10.07 -14.97 13.65
N LEU A 263 -9.40 -13.84 13.36
CA LEU A 263 -9.10 -13.40 12.01
C LEU A 263 -7.85 -14.05 11.44
N ARG A 264 -7.97 -14.62 10.24
CA ARG A 264 -6.83 -15.11 9.44
C ARG A 264 -6.82 -14.47 8.07
N VAL A 265 -5.67 -14.02 7.60
CA VAL A 265 -5.54 -13.51 6.23
C VAL A 265 -5.71 -14.66 5.25
N ALA A 266 -6.71 -14.55 4.36
CA ALA A 266 -6.93 -15.47 3.26
C ALA A 266 -6.04 -15.10 2.07
N LEU A 267 -6.20 -13.87 1.58
CA LEU A 267 -5.43 -13.33 0.46
C LEU A 267 -5.37 -11.81 0.49
N VAL A 268 -4.44 -11.27 -0.28
CA VAL A 268 -4.31 -9.83 -0.57
C VAL A 268 -4.51 -9.62 -2.07
N MET A 269 -5.37 -8.69 -2.45
CA MET A 269 -5.68 -8.38 -3.84
C MET A 269 -5.50 -6.91 -4.13
N GLN A 270 -4.61 -6.58 -5.07
CA GLN A 270 -4.66 -5.26 -5.69
C GLN A 270 -5.81 -5.23 -6.69
N HIS A 271 -6.77 -4.33 -6.54
CA HIS A 271 -7.91 -4.25 -7.44
C HIS A 271 -8.23 -2.83 -7.90
N ARG A 272 -8.89 -2.75 -9.07
CA ARG A 272 -9.39 -1.49 -9.62
C ARG A 272 -10.81 -1.68 -10.17
N GLY A 273 -11.75 -0.92 -9.62
CA GLY A 273 -13.12 -0.80 -10.15
C GLY A 273 -13.20 0.11 -11.40
N PRO A 274 -14.26 0.04 -12.21
CA PRO A 274 -14.44 0.90 -13.38
C PRO A 274 -14.49 2.38 -12.98
N GLY A 275 -13.65 3.23 -13.59
CA GLY A 275 -13.59 4.66 -13.26
C GLY A 275 -13.02 4.99 -11.86
N GLY A 276 -12.62 3.99 -11.08
CA GLY A 276 -12.01 4.14 -9.75
C GLY A 276 -10.48 4.09 -9.77
N GLY A 277 -9.87 4.57 -8.68
CA GLY A 277 -8.45 4.36 -8.39
C GLY A 277 -8.16 2.91 -8.00
N ALA A 278 -6.88 2.54 -8.05
CA ALA A 278 -6.41 1.25 -7.54
C ALA A 278 -6.51 1.20 -6.00
N ARG A 279 -6.77 -0.01 -5.49
CA ARG A 279 -6.99 -0.30 -4.07
C ARG A 279 -6.25 -1.57 -3.67
N MET A 280 -5.92 -1.65 -2.39
CA MET A 280 -5.33 -2.83 -1.78
C MET A 280 -6.34 -3.52 -0.86
N GLY A 281 -6.91 -4.62 -1.33
CA GLY A 281 -7.91 -5.39 -0.60
C GLY A 281 -7.33 -6.52 0.23
N TRP A 282 -7.58 -6.49 1.53
CA TRP A 282 -7.26 -7.55 2.47
C TRP A 282 -8.49 -8.41 2.73
N PHE A 283 -8.39 -9.71 2.48
CA PHE A 283 -9.49 -10.64 2.70
C PHE A 283 -9.17 -11.48 3.92
N PHE A 284 -9.99 -11.36 4.95
CA PHE A 284 -9.89 -12.15 6.17
C PHE A 284 -10.91 -13.27 6.18
N VAL A 285 -10.58 -14.38 6.83
CA VAL A 285 -11.48 -15.47 7.15
C VAL A 285 -11.75 -15.49 8.65
N ALA A 286 -13.00 -15.74 9.02
CA ALA A 286 -13.42 -16.08 10.38
C ALA A 286 -14.48 -17.18 10.31
N GLU A 287 -14.58 -18.00 11.34
CA GLU A 287 -15.60 -19.05 11.45
C GLU A 287 -16.83 -18.52 12.20
N TYR A 288 -18.01 -18.91 11.74
CA TYR A 288 -19.28 -18.57 12.36
C TYR A 288 -19.42 -19.15 13.76
N ASP A 289 -19.78 -18.30 14.70
CA ASP A 289 -20.12 -18.66 16.07
C ASP A 289 -21.64 -18.57 16.27
N PRO A 290 -22.34 -19.68 16.58
CA PRO A 290 -23.78 -19.65 16.80
C PRO A 290 -24.22 -18.82 18.01
N GLU A 291 -23.32 -18.58 18.97
CA GLU A 291 -23.60 -17.74 20.15
C GLU A 291 -23.57 -16.23 19.81
N ARG A 292 -22.95 -15.86 18.69
CA ARG A 292 -22.83 -14.48 18.20
C ARG A 292 -23.31 -14.36 16.74
N PRO A 293 -24.61 -14.53 16.46
CA PRO A 293 -25.10 -14.50 15.09
C PRO A 293 -24.99 -13.10 14.47
N PRO A 294 -24.55 -12.98 13.19
CA PRO A 294 -24.51 -11.70 12.51
C PRO A 294 -25.93 -11.18 12.25
N ARG A 295 -26.08 -9.86 12.23
CA ARG A 295 -27.34 -9.16 11.93
C ARG A 295 -27.06 -7.97 11.03
N ASN A 296 -28.00 -7.59 10.18
CA ASN A 296 -27.86 -6.35 9.42
C ASN A 296 -27.94 -5.15 10.38
N ALA A 297 -26.80 -4.51 10.64
CA ALA A 297 -26.69 -3.37 11.54
C ALA A 297 -26.83 -2.01 10.81
N GLU A 298 -26.74 -2.00 9.48
CA GLU A 298 -26.93 -0.83 8.61
C GLU A 298 -28.06 -1.06 7.58
N PRO A 299 -29.34 -1.18 8.02
CA PRO A 299 -30.45 -1.52 7.14
C PRO A 299 -30.73 -0.49 6.03
N GLU A 300 -30.23 0.72 6.17
CA GLU A 300 -30.29 1.76 5.14
C GLU A 300 -29.29 1.55 4.00
N LYS A 301 -28.18 0.84 4.28
CA LYS A 301 -27.10 0.53 3.33
C LYS A 301 -27.10 -0.91 2.81
N CYS A 302 -27.83 -1.80 3.48
CA CYS A 302 -27.88 -3.23 3.21
C CYS A 302 -29.33 -3.72 3.13
N SER A 303 -29.73 -4.28 1.98
CA SER A 303 -31.10 -4.76 1.76
C SER A 303 -31.30 -6.26 1.96
N GLU A 304 -30.21 -7.04 2.01
CA GLU A 304 -30.21 -8.49 2.21
C GLU A 304 -28.92 -8.89 2.92
N LEU A 305 -28.99 -9.80 3.88
CA LEU A 305 -27.83 -10.39 4.55
C LEU A 305 -28.14 -11.89 4.75
N ASP A 306 -27.46 -12.76 4.00
CA ASP A 306 -27.77 -14.20 4.02
C ASP A 306 -26.54 -15.07 3.71
N TRP A 307 -26.70 -16.38 3.87
CA TRP A 307 -25.69 -17.40 3.68
C TRP A 307 -25.80 -18.06 2.32
N PHE A 308 -24.69 -18.10 1.59
CA PHE A 308 -24.62 -18.63 0.24
C PHE A 308 -23.57 -19.75 0.14
N PRO A 309 -23.84 -20.84 -0.62
CA PRO A 309 -22.85 -21.89 -0.81
C PRO A 309 -21.59 -21.37 -1.52
N LEU A 310 -20.41 -21.52 -0.91
CA LEU A 310 -19.14 -21.08 -1.50
C LEU A 310 -18.80 -21.81 -2.81
N ALA A 311 -19.32 -23.03 -2.97
CA ALA A 311 -19.17 -23.81 -4.20
C ALA A 311 -20.09 -23.33 -5.35
N ALA A 312 -21.14 -22.55 -5.04
CA ALA A 312 -22.16 -22.11 -5.99
C ALA A 312 -22.55 -20.65 -5.71
N LEU A 313 -21.56 -19.76 -5.78
CA LEU A 313 -21.75 -18.33 -5.55
C LEU A 313 -22.71 -17.69 -6.57
N PRO A 314 -23.60 -16.77 -6.15
CA PRO A 314 -24.48 -16.04 -7.05
C PRO A 314 -23.73 -15.23 -8.11
N ASP A 315 -24.37 -14.99 -9.25
CA ASP A 315 -23.76 -14.24 -10.35
C ASP A 315 -23.90 -12.72 -10.18
N ASP A 316 -24.88 -12.26 -9.41
CA ASP A 316 -25.18 -10.85 -9.11
C ASP A 316 -24.28 -10.27 -8.01
N MET A 317 -22.97 -10.56 -8.10
CA MET A 317 -21.95 -10.09 -7.17
C MET A 317 -21.12 -8.95 -7.73
N VAL A 318 -20.51 -8.16 -6.84
CA VAL A 318 -19.42 -7.26 -7.21
C VAL A 318 -18.23 -8.08 -7.71
N ALA A 319 -17.68 -7.73 -8.88
CA ALA A 319 -16.73 -8.60 -9.58
C ALA A 319 -15.44 -8.88 -8.80
N TYR A 320 -14.84 -7.88 -8.14
CA TYR A 320 -13.63 -8.11 -7.33
C TYR A 320 -13.93 -8.92 -6.06
N CYS A 321 -15.12 -8.78 -5.46
CA CYS A 321 -15.54 -9.61 -4.33
C CYS A 321 -15.70 -11.07 -4.78
N ARG A 322 -16.30 -11.30 -5.95
CA ARG A 322 -16.39 -12.64 -6.54
C ARG A 322 -15.01 -13.23 -6.79
N ALA A 323 -14.10 -12.45 -7.38
CA ALA A 323 -12.71 -12.86 -7.59
C ALA A 323 -11.98 -13.21 -6.29
N GLY A 324 -12.21 -12.45 -5.20
CA GLY A 324 -11.63 -12.73 -3.88
C GLY A 324 -12.08 -14.07 -3.32
N LEU A 325 -13.38 -14.40 -3.44
CA LEU A 325 -13.90 -15.70 -3.00
C LEU A 325 -13.42 -16.86 -3.86
N ASP A 326 -13.36 -16.68 -5.19
CA ASP A 326 -12.81 -17.68 -6.11
C ASP A 326 -11.31 -17.92 -5.85
N GLY A 327 -10.54 -16.86 -5.57
CA GLY A 327 -9.14 -16.93 -5.17
C GLY A 327 -8.93 -17.65 -3.83
N TYR A 328 -9.74 -17.31 -2.82
CA TYR A 328 -9.74 -18.00 -1.53
C TYR A 328 -10.00 -19.50 -1.71
N ARG A 329 -10.99 -19.88 -2.52
CA ARG A 329 -11.30 -21.28 -2.81
C ARG A 329 -10.14 -22.01 -3.52
N ALA A 330 -9.42 -21.32 -4.40
CA ALA A 330 -8.28 -21.88 -5.12
C ALA A 330 -6.99 -21.97 -4.27
N GLY A 331 -6.97 -21.32 -3.09
CA GLY A 331 -5.81 -21.25 -2.22
C GLY A 331 -4.76 -20.23 -2.66
N GLU A 332 -5.19 -19.20 -3.39
CA GLU A 332 -4.31 -18.10 -3.81
C GLU A 332 -4.09 -17.12 -2.65
N HIS A 333 -2.88 -16.58 -2.54
CA HIS A 333 -2.52 -15.64 -1.47
C HIS A 333 -2.35 -14.20 -1.94
N PHE A 334 -1.96 -14.00 -3.20
CA PHE A 334 -1.78 -12.68 -3.80
C PHE A 334 -2.46 -12.64 -5.16
N MET A 335 -3.23 -11.60 -5.43
CA MET A 335 -3.99 -11.49 -6.69
C MET A 335 -4.01 -10.06 -7.22
N ILE A 336 -4.17 -9.93 -8.54
CA ILE A 336 -4.54 -8.68 -9.20
C ILE A 336 -5.93 -8.86 -9.81
N HIS A 337 -6.82 -7.88 -9.62
CA HIS A 337 -8.11 -7.83 -10.30
C HIS A 337 -8.35 -6.46 -10.93
N TRP A 338 -8.32 -6.36 -12.26
CA TRP A 338 -8.28 -5.06 -12.93
C TRP A 338 -9.43 -4.85 -13.93
N HIS A 339 -10.25 -3.83 -13.70
CA HIS A 339 -11.21 -3.33 -14.69
C HIS A 339 -10.60 -2.24 -15.59
N ARG A 340 -11.08 -2.21 -16.84
CA ARG A 340 -10.94 -1.07 -17.73
C ARG A 340 -12.13 -0.12 -17.54
N ASP A 341 -11.91 1.14 -17.86
CA ASP A 341 -12.99 2.13 -17.81
C ASP A 341 -14.09 1.76 -18.81
N GLY A 342 -15.35 1.84 -18.36
CA GLY A 342 -16.54 1.44 -19.13
C GLY A 342 -16.97 -0.02 -18.98
N GLU A 343 -16.23 -0.86 -18.26
CA GLU A 343 -16.66 -2.23 -17.93
C GLU A 343 -17.68 -2.26 -16.79
N PRO A 344 -18.56 -3.28 -16.72
CA PRO A 344 -19.51 -3.41 -15.62
C PRO A 344 -18.79 -3.74 -14.30
N ILE A 345 -19.25 -3.16 -13.19
CA ILE A 345 -18.77 -3.49 -11.84
C ILE A 345 -19.27 -4.87 -11.36
N ALA A 346 -20.38 -5.33 -11.93
CA ALA A 346 -20.94 -6.66 -11.66
C ALA A 346 -20.08 -7.76 -12.27
N TYR A 347 -20.01 -8.89 -11.59
CA TYR A 347 -19.47 -10.12 -12.15
C TYR A 347 -20.28 -10.55 -13.38
N VAL A 348 -19.58 -11.04 -14.40
CA VAL A 348 -20.18 -11.55 -15.63
C VAL A 348 -19.73 -13.00 -15.83
N PRO A 349 -20.61 -14.00 -15.68
CA PRO A 349 -20.29 -15.40 -15.91
C PRO A 349 -19.73 -15.64 -17.32
N GLY A 350 -18.60 -16.33 -17.42
CA GLY A 350 -17.92 -16.56 -18.70
C GLY A 350 -17.35 -15.30 -19.36
N GLY A 351 -17.31 -14.17 -18.65
CA GLY A 351 -16.69 -12.93 -19.10
C GLY A 351 -15.17 -13.00 -19.15
N VAL A 352 -14.54 -11.86 -19.44
CA VAL A 352 -13.07 -11.75 -19.49
C VAL A 352 -12.48 -12.06 -18.12
N GLY A 353 -11.51 -12.98 -18.05
CA GLY A 353 -10.79 -13.27 -16.81
C GLY A 353 -9.94 -12.07 -16.37
N ARG A 354 -10.33 -11.43 -15.26
CA ARG A 354 -9.67 -10.22 -14.72
C ARG A 354 -8.74 -10.51 -13.55
N ALA A 355 -8.99 -11.63 -12.89
CA ALA A 355 -8.25 -12.09 -11.74
C ALA A 355 -6.98 -12.82 -12.20
N VAL A 356 -5.82 -12.31 -11.78
CA VAL A 356 -4.52 -12.90 -12.04
C VAL A 356 -3.88 -13.24 -10.70
N PRO A 357 -3.68 -14.53 -10.38
CA PRO A 357 -2.91 -14.90 -9.20
C PRO A 357 -1.44 -14.51 -9.37
N LEU A 358 -0.86 -13.98 -8.30
CA LEU A 358 0.57 -13.69 -8.20
C LEU A 358 1.21 -14.78 -7.32
N PRO A 359 2.05 -15.66 -7.90
CA PRO A 359 2.68 -16.71 -7.13
C PRO A 359 3.62 -16.10 -6.08
N ALA A 360 3.46 -16.53 -4.82
CA ALA A 360 4.39 -16.16 -3.76
C ALA A 360 5.76 -16.80 -4.02
N ALA A 361 6.85 -16.12 -3.66
CA ALA A 361 8.20 -16.66 -3.79
C ALA A 361 8.37 -17.90 -2.89
N GLY A 362 8.21 -19.08 -3.47
CA GLY A 362 8.67 -20.34 -2.91
C GLY A 362 9.71 -20.94 -3.86
N GLU A 363 10.76 -21.56 -3.33
CA GLU A 363 11.58 -22.44 -4.17
C GLU A 363 10.67 -23.55 -4.71
N ALA A 364 10.43 -23.53 -6.03
CA ALA A 364 9.67 -24.57 -6.72
C ALA A 364 10.44 -25.89 -6.80
N THR A 365 11.78 -25.84 -6.66
CA THR A 365 12.65 -27.00 -6.68
C THR A 365 12.25 -28.00 -5.58
N GLY A 366 11.92 -29.22 -5.98
CA GLY A 366 11.60 -30.33 -5.07
C GLY A 366 10.13 -30.41 -4.63
N ARG A 367 9.26 -29.50 -5.08
CA ARG A 367 7.81 -29.62 -4.85
C ARG A 367 7.15 -30.57 -5.85
N VAL A 368 6.07 -31.21 -5.45
CA VAL A 368 5.23 -31.99 -6.36
C VAL A 368 4.45 -31.03 -7.26
N HIS A 369 4.68 -31.10 -8.57
CA HIS A 369 3.95 -30.28 -9.55
C HIS A 369 2.60 -30.90 -9.91
N HIS A 370 2.57 -32.21 -10.14
CA HIS A 370 1.31 -32.94 -10.37
C HIS A 370 1.49 -34.41 -10.06
N ILE A 371 0.36 -35.08 -9.86
CA ILE A 371 0.26 -36.54 -9.76
C ILE A 371 -0.77 -37.00 -10.78
N GLU A 372 -0.42 -38.00 -11.57
CA GLU A 372 -1.31 -38.59 -12.57
C GLU A 372 -1.66 -40.02 -12.17
N LEU A 373 -2.97 -40.29 -12.11
CA LEU A 373 -3.54 -41.60 -11.79
C LEU A 373 -4.16 -42.19 -13.05
N TRP A 374 -3.62 -43.32 -13.48
CA TRP A 374 -4.14 -44.03 -14.66
C TRP A 374 -5.32 -44.92 -14.29
N VAL A 375 -6.48 -44.63 -14.85
CA VAL A 375 -7.75 -45.29 -14.51
C VAL A 375 -8.32 -46.06 -15.70
N ALA A 376 -8.91 -47.22 -15.43
CA ALA A 376 -9.52 -48.04 -16.48
C ALA A 376 -10.83 -47.45 -17.04
N ASP A 377 -11.58 -46.70 -16.22
CA ASP A 377 -12.80 -45.99 -16.59
C ASP A 377 -12.74 -44.56 -16.06
N LEU A 378 -12.52 -43.60 -16.97
CA LEU A 378 -12.42 -42.19 -16.61
C LEU A 378 -13.71 -41.64 -16.00
N ALA A 379 -14.87 -42.05 -16.51
CA ALA A 379 -16.15 -41.51 -16.04
C ALA A 379 -16.47 -42.02 -14.62
N ALA A 380 -16.14 -43.27 -14.31
CA ALA A 380 -16.25 -43.81 -12.96
C ALA A 380 -15.26 -43.12 -12.00
N ALA A 381 -14.01 -42.95 -12.43
CA ALA A 381 -12.99 -42.25 -11.64
C ALA A 381 -13.39 -40.79 -11.37
N GLU A 382 -13.88 -40.06 -12.37
CA GLU A 382 -14.34 -38.67 -12.23
C GLU A 382 -15.48 -38.55 -11.19
N ARG A 383 -16.44 -39.49 -11.17
CA ARG A 383 -17.48 -39.53 -10.13
C ARG A 383 -16.91 -39.83 -8.74
N SER A 384 -15.97 -40.76 -8.65
CA SER A 384 -15.43 -41.23 -7.36
C SER A 384 -14.42 -40.25 -6.76
N TRP A 385 -13.56 -39.64 -7.55
CA TRP A 385 -12.54 -38.69 -7.09
C TRP A 385 -13.00 -37.23 -7.12
N GLY A 386 -13.86 -36.85 -8.07
CA GLY A 386 -14.25 -35.46 -8.28
C GLY A 386 -14.97 -34.85 -7.08
N TRP A 387 -15.86 -35.60 -6.41
CA TRP A 387 -16.52 -35.13 -5.18
C TRP A 387 -15.51 -34.92 -4.05
N LEU A 388 -14.58 -35.88 -3.86
CA LEU A 388 -13.61 -35.85 -2.78
C LEU A 388 -12.64 -34.69 -2.98
N LEU A 389 -12.05 -34.57 -4.17
CA LEU A 389 -11.15 -33.47 -4.52
C LEU A 389 -11.86 -32.12 -4.41
N GLY A 390 -13.12 -32.03 -4.83
CA GLY A 390 -13.95 -30.83 -4.65
C GLY A 390 -14.19 -30.47 -3.18
N ARG A 391 -14.47 -31.45 -2.31
CA ARG A 391 -14.63 -31.23 -0.86
C ARG A 391 -13.32 -30.91 -0.17
N LEU A 392 -12.21 -31.41 -0.70
CA LEU A 392 -10.86 -31.02 -0.34
C LEU A 392 -10.43 -29.69 -0.98
N GLY A 393 -11.34 -28.92 -1.59
CA GLY A 393 -11.07 -27.58 -2.11
C GLY A 393 -10.23 -27.52 -3.39
N HIS A 394 -9.98 -28.64 -4.05
CA HIS A 394 -9.41 -28.60 -5.39
C HIS A 394 -10.48 -28.17 -6.40
N VAL A 395 -10.10 -27.29 -7.33
CA VAL A 395 -10.99 -26.80 -8.39
C VAL A 395 -10.73 -27.54 -9.70
N PRO A 396 -11.77 -27.90 -10.48
CA PRO A 396 -11.57 -28.43 -11.83
C PRO A 396 -10.67 -27.50 -12.66
N TYR A 397 -9.68 -28.07 -13.35
CA TYR A 397 -8.63 -27.32 -14.03
C TYR A 397 -8.56 -27.61 -15.54
N GLN A 398 -8.23 -28.83 -15.95
CA GLN A 398 -8.15 -29.21 -17.37
C GLN A 398 -9.08 -30.38 -17.69
N HIS A 399 -9.55 -30.41 -18.94
CA HIS A 399 -10.46 -31.42 -19.46
C HIS A 399 -10.08 -31.75 -20.90
N TRP A 400 -9.86 -33.03 -21.20
CA TRP A 400 -9.64 -33.54 -22.56
C TRP A 400 -10.30 -34.90 -22.77
N ALA A 401 -10.21 -35.48 -23.97
CA ALA A 401 -10.91 -36.73 -24.30
C ALA A 401 -10.61 -37.90 -23.33
N HIS A 402 -9.40 -37.94 -22.78
CA HIS A 402 -8.90 -39.06 -21.98
C HIS A 402 -8.54 -38.68 -20.54
N GLY A 403 -8.77 -37.44 -20.11
CA GLY A 403 -8.44 -37.08 -18.73
C GLY A 403 -9.09 -35.81 -18.19
N ARG A 404 -9.00 -35.70 -16.88
CA ARG A 404 -9.56 -34.63 -16.04
C ARG A 404 -8.52 -34.26 -14.99
N SER A 405 -8.42 -32.97 -14.66
CA SER A 405 -7.55 -32.54 -13.56
C SER A 405 -8.21 -31.58 -12.58
N TRP A 406 -7.76 -31.64 -11.34
CA TRP A 406 -8.17 -30.74 -10.25
C TRP A 406 -6.95 -30.10 -9.61
N ARG A 407 -6.94 -28.77 -9.52
CA ARG A 407 -5.81 -27.98 -9.04
C ARG A 407 -6.08 -27.40 -7.65
N ARG A 408 -5.04 -27.34 -6.83
CA ARG A 408 -5.00 -26.58 -5.56
C ARG A 408 -3.62 -25.93 -5.43
N GLY A 409 -3.57 -24.60 -5.43
CA GLY A 409 -2.32 -23.85 -5.60
C GLY A 409 -1.56 -24.25 -6.87
N ASP A 410 -0.25 -24.50 -6.74
CA ASP A 410 0.63 -24.85 -7.86
C ASP A 410 0.58 -26.34 -8.27
N ALA A 411 -0.10 -27.18 -7.50
CA ALA A 411 -0.17 -28.62 -7.73
C ALA A 411 -1.54 -29.07 -8.23
N TYR A 412 -1.58 -30.12 -9.04
CA TYR A 412 -2.84 -30.72 -9.49
C TYR A 412 -2.80 -32.25 -9.54
N VAL A 413 -3.98 -32.85 -9.38
CA VAL A 413 -4.19 -34.30 -9.55
C VAL A 413 -4.88 -34.52 -10.89
N VAL A 414 -4.36 -35.47 -11.67
CA VAL A 414 -4.90 -35.89 -12.96
C VAL A 414 -5.47 -37.30 -12.82
N LEU A 415 -6.67 -37.50 -13.35
CA LEU A 415 -7.22 -38.82 -13.65
C LEU A 415 -7.17 -39.00 -15.16
N GLU A 416 -6.50 -40.05 -15.62
CA GLU A 416 -6.31 -40.30 -17.05
C GLU A 416 -6.61 -41.75 -17.43
N GLN A 417 -7.45 -41.95 -18.43
CA GLN A 417 -7.62 -43.22 -19.09
C GLN A 417 -6.70 -43.28 -20.31
N SER A 418 -5.42 -43.55 -20.04
CA SER A 418 -4.35 -43.50 -21.05
C SER A 418 -4.55 -44.57 -22.13
N PRO A 419 -4.29 -44.25 -23.41
CA PRO A 419 -4.24 -45.25 -24.48
C PRO A 419 -3.11 -46.28 -24.28
N ASP A 420 -2.10 -45.94 -23.48
CA ASP A 420 -0.97 -46.81 -23.14
C ASP A 420 -1.22 -47.66 -21.87
N LEU A 421 -2.42 -47.57 -21.30
CA LEU A 421 -2.81 -48.35 -20.13
C LEU A 421 -2.79 -49.85 -20.46
N VAL A 422 -1.99 -50.60 -19.72
CA VAL A 422 -2.02 -52.07 -19.75
C VAL A 422 -3.18 -52.55 -18.88
N ALA A 423 -3.97 -53.50 -19.40
CA ALA A 423 -5.13 -54.04 -18.70
C ALA A 423 -4.77 -54.62 -17.32
N GLY A 424 -5.54 -54.25 -16.31
CA GLY A 424 -5.43 -54.71 -14.94
C GLY A 424 -5.89 -53.62 -13.96
N ASP A 425 -6.47 -54.04 -12.83
CA ASP A 425 -6.87 -53.11 -11.77
C ASP A 425 -5.65 -52.68 -10.95
N HIS A 426 -5.72 -51.48 -10.37
CA HIS A 426 -4.71 -51.04 -9.42
C HIS A 426 -4.83 -51.87 -8.13
N ASP A 427 -3.70 -52.32 -7.59
CA ASP A 427 -3.62 -52.96 -6.27
C ASP A 427 -2.55 -52.26 -5.46
N ARG A 428 -2.99 -51.41 -4.52
CA ARG A 428 -2.15 -50.66 -3.60
C ARG A 428 -1.11 -51.48 -2.84
N ARG A 429 -1.28 -52.80 -2.73
CA ARG A 429 -0.35 -53.69 -2.01
C ARG A 429 0.84 -54.13 -2.88
N ARG A 430 0.78 -53.89 -4.19
CA ARG A 430 1.88 -54.18 -5.13
C ARG A 430 2.87 -53.01 -5.18
N PRO A 431 4.14 -53.23 -5.59
CA PRO A 431 5.06 -52.13 -5.82
C PRO A 431 4.48 -51.10 -6.80
N GLY A 432 4.42 -49.83 -6.40
CA GLY A 432 3.74 -48.76 -7.11
C GLY A 432 3.25 -47.68 -6.15
N LEU A 433 2.19 -46.97 -6.52
CA LEU A 433 1.48 -46.06 -5.62
C LEU A 433 0.74 -46.88 -4.56
N ASN A 434 0.99 -46.61 -3.27
CA ASN A 434 0.24 -47.25 -2.19
C ASN A 434 -1.00 -46.45 -1.81
N HIS A 435 -0.84 -45.16 -1.51
CA HIS A 435 -1.95 -44.24 -1.24
C HIS A 435 -1.55 -42.80 -1.54
N LEU A 436 -2.56 -41.92 -1.62
CA LEU A 436 -2.38 -40.46 -1.60
C LEU A 436 -2.92 -39.88 -0.30
N ALA A 437 -2.11 -39.08 0.39
CA ALA A 437 -2.50 -38.45 1.64
C ALA A 437 -2.89 -36.97 1.45
N PHE A 438 -3.99 -36.56 2.07
CA PHE A 438 -4.48 -35.18 2.06
C PHE A 438 -4.74 -34.71 3.48
N HIS A 439 -4.40 -33.44 3.75
CA HIS A 439 -4.86 -32.79 4.97
C HIS A 439 -6.32 -32.37 4.85
N VAL A 440 -7.09 -32.60 5.92
CA VAL A 440 -8.43 -32.04 6.10
C VAL A 440 -8.40 -31.00 7.21
N ALA A 441 -9.32 -30.03 7.13
CA ALA A 441 -9.32 -28.83 7.96
C ALA A 441 -9.28 -29.14 9.47
N ASP A 442 -10.10 -30.09 9.91
CA ASP A 442 -10.20 -30.53 11.30
C ASP A 442 -10.81 -31.94 11.40
N ARG A 443 -11.08 -32.37 12.64
CA ARG A 443 -11.66 -33.69 12.92
C ARG A 443 -13.12 -33.81 12.46
N ALA A 444 -13.91 -32.74 12.55
CA ALA A 444 -15.31 -32.78 12.12
C ALA A 444 -15.41 -32.93 10.60
N ALA A 445 -14.53 -32.25 9.85
CA ALA A 445 -14.39 -32.41 8.42
C ALA A 445 -13.98 -33.84 8.04
N LEU A 446 -13.07 -34.47 8.79
CA LEU A 446 -12.69 -35.86 8.59
C LEU A 446 -13.89 -36.81 8.74
N ASP A 447 -14.64 -36.65 9.83
CA ASP A 447 -15.79 -37.52 10.15
C ASP A 447 -16.88 -37.38 9.07
N ALA A 448 -17.16 -36.15 8.63
CA ALA A 448 -18.12 -35.88 7.57
C ALA A 448 -17.70 -36.53 6.23
N LEU A 449 -16.44 -36.37 5.82
CA LEU A 449 -15.91 -36.99 4.60
C LEU A 449 -15.97 -38.52 4.67
N THR A 450 -15.62 -39.09 5.83
CA THR A 450 -15.64 -40.55 6.05
C THR A 450 -17.06 -41.10 5.98
N ALA A 451 -18.04 -40.40 6.53
CA ALA A 451 -19.44 -40.80 6.50
C ALA A 451 -20.06 -40.71 5.09
N GLU A 452 -19.64 -39.73 4.29
CA GLU A 452 -20.15 -39.50 2.94
C GLU A 452 -19.48 -40.40 1.87
N ALA A 453 -18.25 -40.82 2.12
CA ALA A 453 -17.43 -41.62 1.22
C ALA A 453 -18.13 -42.85 0.59
N PRO A 454 -18.91 -43.68 1.32
CA PRO A 454 -19.62 -44.81 0.75
C PRO A 454 -20.63 -44.46 -0.36
N ALA A 455 -21.22 -43.26 -0.34
CA ALA A 455 -22.15 -42.81 -1.38
C ALA A 455 -21.47 -42.66 -2.76
N TYR A 456 -20.14 -42.54 -2.78
CA TYR A 456 -19.32 -42.40 -3.97
C TYR A 456 -18.42 -43.63 -4.22
N GLY A 457 -18.76 -44.76 -3.58
CA GLY A 457 -18.11 -46.06 -3.78
C GLY A 457 -16.85 -46.30 -2.95
N TRP A 458 -16.47 -45.36 -2.07
CA TRP A 458 -15.29 -45.52 -1.23
C TRP A 458 -15.60 -46.39 0.00
N ARG A 459 -14.66 -47.28 0.34
CA ARG A 459 -14.74 -48.16 1.51
C ARG A 459 -13.73 -47.73 2.57
N LEU A 460 -14.20 -47.59 3.82
CA LEU A 460 -13.31 -47.39 4.97
C LEU A 460 -12.45 -48.63 5.21
N LEU A 461 -11.13 -48.43 5.23
CA LEU A 461 -10.14 -49.41 5.64
C LEU A 461 -9.90 -49.32 7.15
N PHE A 462 -9.61 -50.47 7.75
CA PHE A 462 -9.31 -50.61 9.18
C PHE A 462 -10.38 -50.02 10.13
N PRO A 463 -11.67 -50.36 9.96
CA PRO A 463 -12.76 -49.78 10.75
C PRO A 463 -12.56 -49.93 12.26
N ASP A 464 -12.01 -51.05 12.73
CA ASP A 464 -11.76 -51.32 14.15
C ASP A 464 -10.68 -50.42 14.77
N ARG A 465 -9.88 -49.74 13.94
CA ARG A 465 -8.81 -48.86 14.37
C ARG A 465 -9.05 -47.40 13.99
N HIS A 466 -10.09 -47.09 13.22
CA HIS A 466 -10.42 -45.72 12.84
C HIS A 466 -10.87 -44.90 14.08
N PRO A 467 -10.46 -43.63 14.22
CA PRO A 467 -9.63 -42.80 13.34
C PRO A 467 -8.12 -42.87 13.63
N HIS A 468 -7.65 -43.88 14.35
CA HIS A 468 -6.26 -44.01 14.83
C HIS A 468 -5.48 -45.15 14.18
N ALA A 469 -5.83 -45.52 12.94
CA ALA A 469 -5.20 -46.65 12.26
C ALA A 469 -3.70 -46.42 11.97
N GLY A 470 -3.25 -45.16 11.90
CA GLY A 470 -1.83 -44.75 11.81
C GLY A 470 -1.14 -44.51 13.17
N GLY A 471 -1.80 -44.75 14.29
CA GLY A 471 -1.27 -44.56 15.66
C GLY A 471 -2.07 -43.55 16.50
N THR A 472 -1.83 -43.53 17.81
CA THR A 472 -2.61 -42.74 18.78
C THR A 472 -2.46 -41.22 18.64
N GLY A 473 -1.37 -40.75 18.02
CA GLY A 473 -1.14 -39.34 17.71
C GLY A 473 -1.65 -38.92 16.33
N HIS A 474 -2.22 -39.85 15.55
CA HIS A 474 -2.62 -39.64 14.17
C HIS A 474 -4.13 -39.81 14.05
N HIS A 475 -4.84 -38.78 13.61
CA HIS A 475 -6.30 -38.80 13.45
C HIS A 475 -6.63 -38.77 11.95
N ALA A 476 -6.85 -39.95 11.38
CA ALA A 476 -6.98 -40.13 9.95
C ALA A 476 -8.01 -41.20 9.55
N ALA A 477 -8.53 -41.04 8.33
CA ALA A 477 -9.37 -42.03 7.65
C ALA A 477 -8.61 -42.58 6.44
N TYR A 478 -8.59 -43.91 6.30
CA TYR A 478 -8.01 -44.59 5.15
C TYR A 478 -9.17 -45.12 4.32
N LEU A 479 -9.35 -44.64 3.10
CA LEU A 479 -10.47 -44.99 2.23
C LEU A 479 -9.93 -45.62 0.95
N GLU A 480 -10.61 -46.64 0.43
CA GLU A 480 -10.25 -47.28 -0.84
C GLU A 480 -11.40 -47.14 -1.84
N ASP A 481 -11.10 -46.70 -3.07
CA ASP A 481 -12.08 -46.55 -4.14
C ASP A 481 -12.34 -47.89 -4.86
N PRO A 482 -13.38 -47.97 -5.73
CA PRO A 482 -13.67 -49.18 -6.49
C PRO A 482 -12.57 -49.60 -7.49
N ALA A 483 -11.67 -48.69 -7.86
CA ALA A 483 -10.55 -48.95 -8.76
C ALA A 483 -9.29 -49.42 -8.01
N GLY A 484 -9.33 -49.51 -6.67
CA GLY A 484 -8.27 -50.02 -5.81
C GLY A 484 -7.31 -48.96 -5.28
N TYR A 485 -7.57 -47.67 -5.53
CA TYR A 485 -6.76 -46.58 -5.00
C TYR A 485 -7.12 -46.27 -3.55
N GLU A 486 -6.09 -46.10 -2.72
CA GLU A 486 -6.25 -45.67 -1.33
C GLU A 486 -5.97 -44.18 -1.17
N VAL A 487 -6.79 -43.51 -0.37
CA VAL A 487 -6.53 -42.18 0.15
C VAL A 487 -6.44 -42.19 1.67
N GLU A 488 -5.52 -41.40 2.19
CA GLU A 488 -5.40 -41.09 3.61
C GLU A 488 -5.85 -39.65 3.85
N LEU A 489 -6.89 -39.46 4.63
CA LEU A 489 -7.38 -38.14 5.03
C LEU A 489 -6.89 -37.86 6.45
N VAL A 490 -6.03 -36.86 6.64
CA VAL A 490 -5.38 -36.56 7.93
C VAL A 490 -5.93 -35.26 8.50
N ALA A 491 -6.59 -35.32 9.65
CA ALA A 491 -7.03 -34.12 10.35
C ALA A 491 -5.82 -33.36 10.90
N ALA A 492 -5.69 -32.08 10.53
CA ALA A 492 -4.63 -31.24 11.05
C ALA A 492 -4.68 -31.19 12.58
N SER A 493 -3.53 -31.37 13.23
CA SER A 493 -3.39 -31.04 14.65
C SER A 493 -3.48 -29.52 14.75
N ARG A 494 -4.47 -28.95 15.48
CA ARG A 494 -4.38 -27.53 15.88
C ARG A 494 -2.99 -27.33 16.49
N PRO A 495 -2.20 -26.32 16.05
CA PRO A 495 -1.06 -25.89 16.84
C PRO A 495 -1.56 -25.67 18.27
N ARG A 496 -0.92 -26.28 19.26
CA ARG A 496 -1.16 -25.84 20.63
C ARG A 496 -0.75 -24.36 20.69
N PRO A 497 -1.56 -23.51 21.35
CA PRO A 497 -1.26 -22.09 21.47
C PRO A 497 0.13 -21.85 22.05
#